data_AF-A0A5N6S6W4-F1
#
_entry.id   AF-A0A5N6S6W4-F1
#
_cell.length_a   1.000
_cell.length_b   1.000
_cell.length_c   1.000
_cell.angle_alpha   90.00
_cell.angle_beta   90.00
_cell.angle_gamma   90.00
#
_symmetry.space_group_name_H-M   'P 1'
#
loop_
_entity.id
_entity.type
_entity.pdbx_description
1 polymer ?
#
loop_
_entity_poly.entity_id
_entity_poly.type
_entity_poly.pdbx_seq_one_letter_code
_entity_poly.pdbx_strand_id
1 'polypeptide(L)'
;MTATMTRTDSVLPASVRGAFAESSRYLENLIDRYKKELGDIMTDTKTAKDYLLWMDVETTGLDLEANSILEIELRLTDMSGKLQNRFHDIVTPPESVRFDRSALEMHAFNDLILAACGKGMTMWHSAARLRDWLRDTMDKQDAIKDTWHPAGSSVHFDIAWLKRNGVDIDYYTPISHQRLDLTSIRLLLNAIDPSLWHDITEDIPQTDHRTSSCLDRDIATYKQLLDLAYNHPLGPVRNKDAQ
;
A
#
# COMPACT_ATOMS: atom_id res chain seq x y z
N MET A 1 -3.94 -36.99 33.76
CA MET A 1 -5.22 -36.27 33.63
C MET A 1 -5.39 -35.92 32.16
N THR A 2 -6.15 -36.73 31.44
CA THR A 2 -6.42 -36.59 30.02
C THR A 2 -7.90 -36.20 29.91
N ALA A 3 -8.18 -34.97 29.48
CA ALA A 3 -9.55 -34.48 29.34
C ALA A 3 -10.08 -34.85 27.95
N THR A 4 -10.96 -35.84 27.91
CA THR A 4 -11.74 -36.22 26.74
C THR A 4 -12.86 -35.18 26.56
N MET A 5 -12.81 -34.33 25.53
CA MET A 5 -13.95 -33.50 25.14
C MET A 5 -14.97 -34.37 24.40
N THR A 6 -16.09 -34.67 25.04
CA THR A 6 -17.29 -35.24 24.40
C THR A 6 -18.09 -34.12 23.75
N ARG A 7 -18.36 -34.28 22.45
CA ARG A 7 -19.11 -33.36 21.58
C ARG A 7 -20.60 -33.43 21.92
N THR A 8 -21.21 -32.31 22.33
CA THR A 8 -22.65 -32.18 22.63
C THR A 8 -23.44 -31.67 21.41
N ASP A 9 -23.64 -32.52 20.40
CA ASP A 9 -24.42 -32.17 19.19
C ASP A 9 -25.96 -32.22 19.41
N SER A 10 -26.48 -32.27 20.65
CA SER A 10 -27.88 -32.64 20.90
C SER A 10 -28.86 -31.53 21.31
N VAL A 11 -28.50 -30.24 21.32
CA VAL A 11 -29.37 -29.17 21.90
C VAL A 11 -29.90 -28.13 20.89
N LEU A 12 -29.63 -28.24 19.59
CA LEU A 12 -30.11 -27.23 18.61
C LEU A 12 -31.48 -27.58 18.00
N PRO A 13 -32.41 -26.60 17.86
CA PRO A 13 -33.68 -26.77 17.15
C PRO A 13 -33.49 -27.21 15.69
N ALA A 14 -34.45 -27.96 15.12
CA ALA A 14 -34.36 -28.49 13.75
C ALA A 14 -34.21 -27.40 12.67
N SER A 15 -34.84 -26.24 12.86
CA SER A 15 -34.69 -25.06 11.98
C SER A 15 -33.27 -24.51 11.97
N VAL A 16 -32.60 -24.54 13.12
CA VAL A 16 -31.20 -24.10 13.29
C VAL A 16 -30.25 -25.11 12.64
N ARG A 17 -30.50 -26.43 12.79
CA ARG A 17 -29.72 -27.47 12.10
C ARG A 17 -29.86 -27.39 10.58
N GLY A 18 -31.07 -27.10 10.08
CA GLY A 18 -31.33 -26.89 8.65
C GLY A 18 -30.54 -25.71 8.09
N ALA A 19 -30.55 -24.57 8.79
CA ALA A 19 -29.78 -23.39 8.40
C ALA A 19 -28.26 -23.63 8.41
N PHE A 20 -27.73 -24.39 9.39
CA PHE A 20 -26.32 -24.79 9.41
C PHE A 20 -25.95 -25.73 8.26
N ALA A 21 -26.80 -26.70 7.91
CA ALA A 21 -26.57 -27.61 6.80
C ALA A 21 -26.60 -26.88 5.44
N GLU A 22 -27.53 -25.93 5.25
CA GLU A 22 -27.58 -25.09 4.05
C GLU A 22 -26.36 -24.17 3.94
N SER A 23 -25.92 -23.60 5.06
CA SER A 23 -24.70 -22.77 5.13
C SER A 23 -23.43 -23.59 4.85
N SER A 24 -23.34 -24.81 5.37
CA SER A 24 -22.22 -25.73 5.10
C SER A 24 -22.15 -26.09 3.62
N ARG A 25 -23.29 -26.43 3.01
CA ARG A 25 -23.37 -26.76 1.59
C ARG A 25 -23.03 -25.57 0.69
N TYR A 26 -23.40 -24.36 1.09
CA TYR A 26 -23.01 -23.14 0.39
C TYR A 26 -21.49 -22.94 0.42
N LEU A 27 -20.87 -23.10 1.59
CA LEU A 27 -19.41 -22.97 1.75
C LEU A 27 -18.64 -24.05 0.99
N GLU A 28 -19.10 -25.30 1.03
CA GLU A 28 -18.52 -26.41 0.26
C GLU A 28 -18.56 -26.13 -1.25
N ASN A 29 -19.71 -25.71 -1.77
CA ASN A 29 -19.86 -25.34 -3.18
C ASN A 29 -19.02 -24.12 -3.57
N LEU A 30 -18.82 -23.18 -2.65
CA LEU A 30 -17.96 -22.01 -2.86
C LEU A 30 -16.49 -22.45 -2.94
N ILE A 31 -16.05 -23.29 -1.98
CA ILE A 31 -14.69 -23.85 -1.93
C ILE A 31 -14.39 -24.65 -3.20
N ASP A 32 -15.29 -25.50 -3.66
CA ASP A 32 -15.05 -26.33 -4.85
C ASP A 32 -14.97 -25.48 -6.13
N ARG A 33 -15.74 -24.38 -6.20
CA ARG A 33 -15.63 -23.40 -7.29
C ARG A 33 -14.25 -22.74 -7.29
N TYR A 34 -13.82 -22.24 -6.14
CA TYR A 34 -12.51 -21.61 -5.99
C TYR A 34 -11.36 -22.59 -6.26
N LYS A 35 -11.46 -23.85 -5.81
CA LYS A 35 -10.46 -24.87 -6.13
C LYS A 35 -10.35 -25.13 -7.62
N LYS A 36 -11.47 -25.13 -8.34
CA LYS A 36 -11.48 -25.29 -9.81
C LYS A 36 -10.85 -24.10 -10.51
N GLU A 37 -11.25 -22.88 -10.14
CA GLU A 37 -10.66 -21.64 -10.66
C GLU A 37 -9.15 -21.56 -10.36
N LEU A 38 -8.73 -21.88 -9.14
CA LEU A 38 -7.32 -21.97 -8.74
C LEU A 38 -6.57 -23.07 -9.50
N GLY A 39 -7.20 -24.21 -9.75
CA GLY A 39 -6.62 -25.28 -10.55
C GLY A 39 -6.30 -24.82 -11.98
N ASP A 40 -7.22 -24.09 -12.60
CA ASP A 40 -7.03 -23.53 -13.94
C ASP A 40 -5.92 -22.46 -13.94
N ILE A 41 -5.88 -21.59 -12.91
CA ILE A 41 -4.81 -20.59 -12.70
C ILE A 41 -3.43 -21.25 -12.50
N MET A 42 -3.35 -22.34 -11.73
CA MET A 42 -2.11 -23.08 -11.47
C MET A 42 -1.57 -23.83 -12.70
N THR A 43 -2.41 -24.12 -13.71
CA THR A 43 -1.97 -24.72 -14.99
C THR A 43 -1.40 -23.71 -15.98
N ASP A 44 -1.62 -22.41 -15.77
CA ASP A 44 -0.97 -21.37 -16.55
C ASP A 44 0.48 -21.15 -16.06
N THR A 45 1.43 -21.43 -16.95
CA THR A 45 2.88 -21.45 -16.74
C THR A 45 3.53 -20.10 -16.46
N LYS A 46 2.78 -18.99 -16.51
CA LYS A 46 3.30 -17.66 -16.17
C LYS A 46 3.60 -17.57 -14.66
N THR A 47 4.85 -17.27 -14.33
CA THR A 47 5.32 -17.08 -12.94
C THR A 47 4.72 -15.82 -12.34
N ALA A 48 4.17 -15.94 -11.13
CA ALA A 48 3.75 -14.81 -10.30
C ALA A 48 4.87 -13.77 -10.17
N LYS A 49 4.51 -12.48 -10.23
CA LYS A 49 5.46 -11.37 -10.08
C LYS A 49 5.12 -10.49 -8.90
N ASP A 50 6.17 -9.99 -8.26
CA ASP A 50 6.06 -8.94 -7.25
C ASP A 50 6.17 -7.55 -7.90
N TYR A 51 5.37 -6.62 -7.37
CA TYR A 51 5.39 -5.20 -7.73
C TYR A 51 5.40 -4.34 -6.47
N LEU A 52 5.79 -3.08 -6.63
CA LEU A 52 5.69 -2.07 -5.60
C LEU A 52 4.59 -1.07 -5.99
N LEU A 53 3.61 -0.89 -5.12
CA LEU A 53 2.59 0.14 -5.23
C LEU A 53 3.02 1.31 -4.36
N TRP A 54 3.74 2.26 -4.96
CA TRP A 54 4.19 3.48 -4.30
C TRP A 54 3.02 4.42 -4.06
N MET A 55 2.95 5.03 -2.87
CA MET A 55 1.82 5.85 -2.46
C MET A 55 2.31 7.08 -1.72
N ASP A 56 1.68 8.21 -2.00
CA ASP A 56 1.89 9.45 -1.25
C ASP A 56 0.60 10.28 -1.27
N VAL A 57 0.23 10.84 -0.12
CA VAL A 57 -0.84 11.82 0.02
C VAL A 57 -0.33 13.09 0.70
N GLU A 58 -0.66 14.24 0.13
CA GLU A 58 -0.48 15.53 0.79
C GLU A 58 -1.78 15.93 1.47
N THR A 59 -1.70 16.53 2.66
CA THR A 59 -2.85 16.72 3.55
C THR A 59 -2.84 18.09 4.20
N THR A 60 -3.99 18.57 4.67
CA THR A 60 -4.07 19.83 5.41
C THR A 60 -3.49 19.73 6.84
N GLY A 61 -3.03 18.56 7.26
CA GLY A 61 -2.48 18.27 8.59
C GLY A 61 -2.53 16.78 8.92
N LEU A 62 -2.11 16.40 10.11
CA LEU A 62 -1.86 14.98 10.46
C LEU A 62 -3.07 14.25 11.06
N ASP A 63 -4.12 14.96 11.46
CA ASP A 63 -5.28 14.39 12.14
C ASP A 63 -6.34 13.91 11.14
N LEU A 64 -6.56 12.59 11.09
CA LEU A 64 -7.52 11.93 10.19
C LEU A 64 -8.99 12.38 10.36
N GLU A 65 -9.33 12.95 11.51
CA GLU A 65 -10.69 13.40 11.80
C GLU A 65 -10.87 14.91 11.55
N ALA A 66 -9.80 15.70 11.68
CA ALA A 66 -9.88 17.16 11.56
C ALA A 66 -9.34 17.71 10.23
N ASN A 67 -8.42 17.01 9.58
CA ASN A 67 -7.76 17.45 8.35
C ASN A 67 -8.34 16.73 7.12
N SER A 68 -7.87 17.09 5.92
CA SER A 68 -8.30 16.47 4.66
C SER A 68 -7.13 16.27 3.70
N ILE A 69 -7.33 15.41 2.70
CA ILE A 69 -6.38 15.21 1.60
C ILE A 69 -6.44 16.40 0.63
N LEU A 70 -5.27 16.79 0.11
CA LEU A 70 -5.07 17.82 -0.92
C LEU A 70 -4.55 17.24 -2.24
N GLU A 71 -3.79 16.15 -2.20
CA GLU A 71 -3.23 15.51 -3.39
C GLU A 71 -3.02 14.03 -3.12
N ILE A 72 -3.23 13.20 -4.15
CA ILE A 72 -3.04 11.75 -4.09
C ILE A 72 -2.19 11.33 -5.28
N GLU A 73 -1.14 10.54 -5.05
CA GLU A 73 -0.43 9.85 -6.12
C GLU A 73 -0.17 8.39 -5.76
N LEU A 74 -0.43 7.52 -6.74
CA LEU A 74 0.00 6.12 -6.69
C LEU A 74 0.81 5.78 -7.94
N ARG A 75 1.86 4.99 -7.77
CA ARG A 75 2.69 4.48 -8.89
C ARG A 75 2.92 2.99 -8.71
N LEU A 76 2.54 2.20 -9.70
CA LEU A 76 2.90 0.79 -9.75
C LEU A 76 4.25 0.65 -10.46
N THR A 77 5.23 0.06 -9.81
CA THR A 77 6.52 -0.31 -10.42
C THR A 77 6.75 -1.80 -10.32
N ASP A 78 7.60 -2.36 -11.19
CA ASP A 78 8.22 -3.66 -10.90
C ASP A 78 9.23 -3.53 -9.73
N MET A 79 9.80 -4.65 -9.30
CA MET A 79 10.81 -4.69 -8.22
C MET A 79 12.13 -3.98 -8.56
N SER A 80 12.35 -3.53 -9.79
CA SER A 80 13.51 -2.68 -10.14
C SER A 80 13.21 -1.18 -9.97
N GLY A 81 11.97 -0.83 -9.61
CA GLY A 81 11.50 0.56 -9.57
C GLY A 81 11.20 1.13 -10.96
N LYS A 82 10.93 0.29 -11.97
CA LYS A 82 10.48 0.74 -13.29
C LYS A 82 8.96 0.89 -13.32
N LEU A 83 8.48 2.09 -13.67
CA LEU A 83 7.07 2.45 -13.72
C LEU A 83 6.27 1.59 -14.72
N GLN A 84 5.15 1.06 -14.26
CA GLN A 84 4.17 0.29 -15.03
C GLN A 84 2.87 1.07 -15.22
N ASN A 85 2.41 1.76 -14.19
CA ASN A 85 1.22 2.60 -14.24
C ASN A 85 1.25 3.70 -13.16
N ARG A 86 0.46 4.76 -13.34
CA ARG A 86 0.37 5.90 -12.43
C ARG A 86 -1.07 6.41 -12.29
N PHE A 87 -1.43 6.81 -11.08
CA PHE A 87 -2.61 7.58 -10.74
C PHE A 87 -2.18 8.88 -10.06
N HIS A 88 -2.81 10.00 -10.39
CA HIS A 88 -2.57 11.28 -9.72
C HIS A 88 -3.82 12.14 -9.81
N ASP A 89 -4.23 12.72 -8.68
CA ASP A 89 -5.33 13.67 -8.59
C ASP A 89 -5.03 14.74 -7.54
N ILE A 90 -5.49 15.96 -7.79
CA ILE A 90 -5.53 17.05 -6.82
C ILE A 90 -6.94 17.14 -6.25
N VAL A 91 -7.06 17.26 -4.93
CA VAL A 91 -8.32 17.20 -4.19
C VAL A 91 -8.63 18.56 -3.58
N THR A 92 -9.82 19.08 -3.86
CA THR A 92 -10.35 20.27 -3.19
C THR A 92 -10.87 19.85 -1.81
N PRO A 93 -10.30 20.39 -0.71
CA PRO A 93 -10.80 20.09 0.63
C PRO A 93 -12.15 20.81 0.87
N PRO A 94 -12.96 20.37 1.83
CA PRO A 94 -14.20 21.07 2.19
C PRO A 94 -13.90 22.46 2.76
N GLU A 95 -14.81 23.43 2.58
CA GLU A 95 -14.61 24.82 3.03
C GLU A 95 -14.30 24.97 4.52
N SER A 96 -14.85 24.07 5.36
CA SER A 96 -14.65 24.09 6.82
C SER A 96 -13.43 23.28 7.29
N VAL A 97 -12.55 22.84 6.38
CA VAL A 97 -11.40 22.02 6.75
C VAL A 97 -10.45 22.78 7.68
N ARG A 98 -9.87 22.07 8.64
CA ARG A 98 -8.77 22.61 9.45
C ARG A 98 -7.45 22.46 8.70
N PHE A 99 -6.63 23.50 8.77
CA PHE A 99 -5.21 23.43 8.42
C PHE A 99 -4.35 23.45 9.67
N ASP A 100 -3.41 22.52 9.75
CA ASP A 100 -2.29 22.65 10.66
C ASP A 100 -1.34 23.72 10.13
N ARG A 101 -0.72 24.48 11.05
CA ARG A 101 0.14 25.60 10.68
C ARG A 101 1.30 25.19 9.78
N SER A 102 1.94 24.05 10.07
CA SER A 102 3.06 23.53 9.28
C SER A 102 2.64 23.16 7.85
N ALA A 103 1.48 22.49 7.70
CA ALA A 103 0.94 22.14 6.39
C ALA A 103 0.55 23.40 5.60
N LEU A 104 -0.06 24.38 6.26
CA LEU A 104 -0.40 25.66 5.63
C LEU A 104 0.84 26.39 5.11
N GLU A 105 1.87 26.52 5.93
CA GLU A 105 3.12 27.20 5.56
C GLU A 105 3.78 26.47 4.39
N MET A 106 3.98 25.15 4.49
CA MET A 106 4.60 24.33 3.45
C MET A 106 3.83 24.38 2.12
N HIS A 107 2.51 24.15 2.14
CA HIS A 107 1.70 24.05 0.94
C HIS A 107 1.34 25.41 0.31
N ALA A 108 1.55 26.51 1.04
CA ALA A 108 1.48 27.85 0.47
C ALA A 108 2.71 28.15 -0.41
N PHE A 109 3.88 27.58 -0.10
CA PHE A 109 5.11 27.82 -0.87
C PHE A 109 5.25 26.93 -2.12
N ASN A 110 4.55 25.79 -2.18
CA ASN A 110 4.61 24.85 -3.32
C ASN A 110 3.36 24.88 -4.23
N ASP A 111 2.55 25.93 -4.11
CA ASP A 111 1.29 26.18 -4.82
C ASP A 111 0.19 25.13 -4.65
N LEU A 112 0.35 24.13 -3.77
CA LEU A 112 -0.63 23.05 -3.63
C LEU A 112 -1.99 23.56 -3.15
N ILE A 113 -2.04 24.52 -2.22
CA ILE A 113 -3.31 25.11 -1.77
C ILE A 113 -4.04 25.79 -2.93
N LEU A 114 -3.31 26.56 -3.74
CA LEU A 114 -3.89 27.25 -4.89
C LEU A 114 -4.39 26.24 -5.94
N ALA A 115 -3.64 25.16 -6.18
CA ALA A 115 -4.05 24.11 -7.09
C ALA A 115 -5.31 23.37 -6.59
N ALA A 116 -5.35 23.02 -5.31
CA ALA A 116 -6.48 22.36 -4.66
C ALA A 116 -7.75 23.21 -4.69
N CYS A 117 -7.66 24.51 -4.39
CA CYS A 117 -8.81 25.40 -4.40
C CYS A 117 -9.28 25.78 -5.82
N GLY A 118 -8.37 25.84 -6.79
CA GLY A 118 -8.69 26.32 -8.14
C GLY A 118 -9.11 25.25 -9.15
N LYS A 119 -8.56 24.04 -9.03
CA LYS A 119 -8.70 22.97 -10.04
C LYS A 119 -8.88 21.58 -9.46
N GLY A 120 -8.88 21.43 -8.14
CA GLY A 120 -9.07 20.14 -7.50
C GLY A 120 -10.46 19.56 -7.77
N MET A 121 -10.58 18.25 -7.59
CA MET A 121 -11.87 17.58 -7.57
C MET A 121 -12.29 17.27 -6.14
N THR A 122 -13.57 16.97 -5.94
CA THR A 122 -14.01 16.53 -4.61
C THR A 122 -13.37 15.18 -4.27
N MET A 123 -13.12 14.95 -2.98
CA MET A 123 -12.58 13.67 -2.50
C MET A 123 -13.41 12.46 -2.96
N TRP A 124 -14.74 12.61 -3.06
CA TRP A 124 -15.63 11.56 -3.57
C TRP A 124 -15.32 11.17 -5.03
N HIS A 125 -15.11 12.15 -5.91
CA HIS A 125 -14.75 11.90 -7.31
C HIS A 125 -13.35 11.30 -7.44
N SER A 126 -12.38 11.81 -6.67
CA SER A 126 -11.03 11.26 -6.69
C SER A 126 -11.01 9.82 -6.18
N ALA A 127 -11.74 9.51 -5.10
CA ALA A 127 -11.88 8.15 -4.60
C ALA A 127 -12.52 7.21 -5.64
N ALA A 128 -13.54 7.67 -6.38
CA ALA A 128 -14.13 6.88 -7.46
C ALA A 128 -13.12 6.60 -8.59
N ARG A 129 -12.40 7.63 -9.04
CA ARG A 129 -11.35 7.49 -10.07
C ARG A 129 -10.21 6.59 -9.62
N LEU A 130 -9.80 6.66 -8.36
CA LEU A 130 -8.77 5.79 -7.80
C LEU A 130 -9.22 4.33 -7.77
N ARG A 131 -10.45 4.05 -7.35
CA ARG A 131 -11.01 2.69 -7.40
C ARG A 131 -11.10 2.16 -8.83
N ASP A 132 -11.50 3.00 -9.77
CA ASP A 132 -11.53 2.65 -11.19
C ASP A 132 -10.13 2.38 -11.72
N TRP A 133 -9.16 3.24 -11.40
CA TRP A 133 -7.77 3.03 -11.78
C TRP A 133 -7.19 1.74 -11.19
N LEU A 134 -7.47 1.42 -9.92
CA LEU A 134 -7.03 0.19 -9.28
C LEU A 134 -7.57 -1.03 -10.04
N ARG A 135 -8.88 -1.06 -10.29
CA ARG A 135 -9.53 -2.15 -11.05
C ARG A 135 -8.96 -2.27 -12.46
N ASP A 136 -8.87 -1.16 -13.19
CA ASP A 136 -8.35 -1.16 -14.57
C ASP A 136 -6.87 -1.58 -14.62
N THR A 137 -6.09 -1.25 -13.58
CA THR A 137 -4.69 -1.68 -13.46
C THR A 137 -4.61 -3.17 -13.15
N MET A 138 -5.49 -3.68 -12.29
CA MET A 138 -5.58 -5.10 -11.97
C MET A 138 -5.98 -5.92 -13.19
N ASP A 139 -6.94 -5.46 -13.99
CA ASP A 139 -7.39 -6.13 -15.21
C ASP A 139 -6.31 -6.19 -16.30
N LYS A 140 -5.45 -5.17 -16.37
CA LYS A 140 -4.33 -5.11 -17.34
C LYS A 140 -3.13 -5.95 -16.90
N GLN A 141 -2.99 -6.17 -15.60
CA GLN A 141 -1.98 -7.07 -15.03
C GLN A 141 -2.58 -8.45 -14.82
N ASP A 142 -1.76 -9.44 -14.50
CA ASP A 142 -2.29 -10.74 -14.09
C ASP A 142 -2.47 -10.75 -12.57
N ALA A 143 -3.32 -9.82 -12.11
CA ALA A 143 -3.52 -9.48 -10.71
C ALA A 143 -4.07 -10.65 -9.86
N ILE A 144 -4.48 -11.74 -10.49
CA ILE A 144 -4.89 -12.96 -9.81
C ILE A 144 -3.65 -13.72 -9.27
N LYS A 145 -2.49 -13.57 -9.91
CA LYS A 145 -1.23 -14.25 -9.56
C LYS A 145 -0.18 -13.33 -8.96
N ASP A 146 -0.19 -12.06 -9.37
CA ASP A 146 0.81 -11.10 -8.95
C ASP A 146 0.59 -10.66 -7.49
N THR A 147 1.62 -10.09 -6.85
CA THR A 147 1.56 -9.51 -5.50
C THR A 147 2.04 -8.07 -5.56
N TRP A 148 1.26 -7.12 -5.03
CA TRP A 148 1.63 -5.70 -5.01
C TRP A 148 1.90 -5.26 -3.57
N HIS A 149 3.13 -4.91 -3.26
CA HIS A 149 3.51 -4.42 -1.93
C HIS A 149 3.31 -2.90 -1.84
N PRO A 150 2.48 -2.39 -0.91
CA PRO A 150 2.45 -0.96 -0.64
C PRO A 150 3.84 -0.45 -0.27
N ALA A 151 4.26 0.64 -0.89
CA ALA A 151 5.59 1.21 -0.76
C ALA A 151 5.56 2.74 -0.57
N GLY A 152 6.53 3.27 0.15
CA GLY A 152 6.68 4.71 0.38
C GLY A 152 7.30 5.02 1.73
N SER A 153 7.57 6.30 1.99
CA SER A 153 8.03 6.78 3.29
C SER A 153 6.86 6.90 4.27
N SER A 154 6.84 6.09 5.33
CA SER A 154 5.72 6.06 6.29
C SER A 154 4.38 5.66 5.65
N VAL A 155 4.41 4.76 4.66
CA VAL A 155 3.27 4.36 3.80
C VAL A 155 1.96 4.00 4.56
N HIS A 156 2.06 3.57 5.81
CA HIS A 156 0.91 3.31 6.66
C HIS A 156 0.02 4.56 6.89
N PHE A 157 0.62 5.76 6.86
CA PHE A 157 -0.08 7.05 6.93
C PHE A 157 -0.98 7.25 5.71
N ASP A 158 -0.44 7.07 4.51
CA ASP A 158 -1.18 7.22 3.24
C ASP A 158 -2.34 6.22 3.16
N ILE A 159 -2.09 4.98 3.55
CA ILE A 159 -3.10 3.92 3.60
C ILE A 159 -4.25 4.30 4.53
N ALA A 160 -3.95 4.84 5.71
CA ALA A 160 -4.98 5.26 6.66
C ALA A 160 -5.85 6.39 6.10
N TRP A 161 -5.24 7.36 5.42
CA TRP A 161 -5.94 8.45 4.74
C TRP A 161 -6.85 7.96 3.62
N LEU A 162 -6.38 7.07 2.75
CA LEU A 162 -7.19 6.51 1.68
C LEU A 162 -8.36 5.69 2.23
N LYS A 163 -8.10 4.85 3.24
CA LYS A 163 -9.12 4.03 3.91
C LYS A 163 -10.21 4.90 4.53
N ARG A 164 -9.83 5.97 5.24
CA ARG A 164 -10.75 6.96 5.82
C ARG A 164 -11.66 7.58 4.76
N ASN A 165 -11.15 7.77 3.55
CA ASN A 165 -11.86 8.38 2.43
C ASN A 165 -12.51 7.37 1.46
N GLY A 166 -12.74 6.13 1.92
CA GLY A 166 -13.52 5.13 1.19
C GLY A 166 -12.74 4.37 0.12
N VAL A 167 -11.41 4.36 0.21
CA VAL A 167 -10.52 3.52 -0.60
C VAL A 167 -9.67 2.68 0.34
N ASP A 168 -10.22 1.56 0.80
CA ASP A 168 -9.50 0.62 1.65
C ASP A 168 -8.70 -0.37 0.80
N ILE A 169 -7.44 -0.02 0.54
CA ILE A 169 -6.58 -0.78 -0.36
C ILE A 169 -6.30 -2.20 0.13
N ASP A 170 -6.35 -2.45 1.44
CA ASP A 170 -6.02 -3.76 2.04
C ASP A 170 -7.04 -4.84 1.63
N TYR A 171 -8.21 -4.46 1.08
CA TYR A 171 -9.23 -5.39 0.60
C TYR A 171 -9.09 -5.79 -0.88
N TYR A 172 -8.18 -5.16 -1.62
CA TYR A 172 -8.00 -5.47 -3.03
C TYR A 172 -6.95 -6.56 -3.19
N THR A 173 -7.32 -7.74 -3.68
CA THR A 173 -6.34 -8.64 -4.32
C THR A 173 -5.85 -7.94 -5.59
N PRO A 174 -4.53 -7.73 -5.81
CA PRO A 174 -3.34 -8.43 -5.28
C PRO A 174 -2.55 -7.70 -4.18
N ILE A 175 -3.11 -6.69 -3.54
CA ILE A 175 -2.38 -5.83 -2.61
C ILE A 175 -2.02 -6.63 -1.34
N SER A 176 -0.73 -6.65 -1.04
CA SER A 176 -0.15 -7.40 0.07
C SER A 176 -0.27 -6.64 1.39
N HIS A 177 -0.41 -7.40 2.48
CA HIS A 177 -0.25 -6.88 3.83
C HIS A 177 1.23 -6.54 4.15
N GLN A 178 2.18 -7.09 3.39
CA GLN A 178 3.60 -6.78 3.53
C GLN A 178 3.94 -5.51 2.77
N ARG A 179 4.61 -4.58 3.45
CA ARG A 179 4.84 -3.21 2.98
C ARG A 179 6.34 -2.91 2.96
N LEU A 180 6.77 -2.11 1.98
CA LEU A 180 8.12 -1.55 1.92
C LEU A 180 8.10 -0.11 2.45
N ASP A 181 8.51 0.08 3.70
CA ASP A 181 8.51 1.40 4.34
C ASP A 181 9.94 1.98 4.40
N LEU A 182 10.21 3.01 3.60
CA LEU A 182 11.53 3.65 3.55
C LEU A 182 11.89 4.36 4.86
N THR A 183 10.90 4.80 5.64
CA THR A 183 11.15 5.38 6.97
C THR A 183 11.75 4.32 7.90
N SER A 184 11.29 3.07 7.82
CA SER A 184 11.86 1.98 8.62
C SER A 184 13.32 1.71 8.24
N ILE A 185 13.64 1.72 6.94
CA ILE A 185 15.01 1.56 6.45
C ILE A 185 15.89 2.73 6.92
N ARG A 186 15.42 3.97 6.77
CA ARG A 186 16.11 5.18 7.24
C ARG A 186 16.46 5.11 8.72
N LEU A 187 15.49 4.76 9.56
CA LEU A 187 15.69 4.66 11.01
C LEU A 187 16.70 3.57 11.37
N LEU A 188 16.67 2.42 10.68
CA LEU A 188 17.66 1.36 10.85
C LEU A 188 19.07 1.84 10.46
N LEU A 189 19.22 2.48 9.30
CA LEU A 189 20.51 2.99 8.83
C LEU A 189 21.08 4.04 9.78
N ASN A 190 20.25 4.99 10.23
CA ASN A 190 20.64 6.01 11.20
C ASN A 190 21.09 5.42 12.55
N ALA A 191 20.53 4.27 12.95
CA ALA A 191 20.93 3.57 14.17
C ALA A 191 22.28 2.85 14.02
N ILE A 192 22.66 2.46 12.79
CA ILE A 192 23.96 1.88 12.47
C ILE A 192 25.02 2.98 12.45
N ASP A 193 24.77 4.03 11.67
CA ASP A 193 25.61 5.24 11.58
C ASP A 193 24.72 6.41 11.11
N PRO A 194 24.64 7.51 11.89
CA PRO A 194 23.81 8.67 11.55
C PRO A 194 24.12 9.34 10.20
N SER A 195 25.31 9.14 9.65
CA SER A 195 25.71 9.71 8.35
C SER A 195 25.20 8.90 7.15
N LEU A 196 24.99 7.58 7.31
CA LEU A 196 24.71 6.68 6.18
C LEU A 196 23.49 7.10 5.35
N TRP A 197 22.40 7.51 6.01
CA TRP A 197 21.22 7.95 5.26
C TRP A 197 21.54 9.18 4.41
N HIS A 198 22.28 10.13 4.96
CA HIS A 198 22.68 11.34 4.23
C HIS A 198 23.58 10.96 3.05
N ASP A 199 24.62 10.16 3.28
CA ASP A 199 25.56 9.73 2.25
C ASP A 199 24.87 8.95 1.11
N ILE A 200 23.89 8.10 1.43
CA ILE A 200 23.12 7.35 0.43
C ILE A 200 22.17 8.26 -0.35
N THR A 201 21.66 9.32 0.28
CA THR A 201 20.63 10.19 -0.31
C THR A 201 21.16 11.53 -0.81
N GLU A 202 22.48 11.76 -0.77
CA GLU A 202 23.11 13.05 -1.11
C GLU A 202 22.74 13.51 -2.54
N ASP A 203 22.81 12.60 -3.51
CA ASP A 203 22.51 12.87 -4.92
C ASP A 203 21.04 12.64 -5.29
N ILE A 204 20.19 12.27 -4.32
CA ILE A 204 18.77 12.02 -4.56
C ILE A 204 18.01 13.36 -4.62
N PRO A 205 17.13 13.56 -5.61
CA PRO A 205 16.31 14.77 -5.71
C PRO A 205 15.55 15.05 -4.40
N GLN A 206 15.61 16.30 -3.96
CA GLN A 206 14.81 16.76 -2.83
C GLN A 206 13.33 16.88 -3.24
N THR A 207 12.44 16.79 -2.26
CA THR A 207 11.00 16.99 -2.49
C THR A 207 10.60 18.45 -2.22
N ASP A 208 9.61 18.95 -2.96
CA ASP A 208 8.92 20.21 -2.67
C ASP A 208 7.63 19.99 -1.87
N HIS A 209 7.42 18.78 -1.32
CA HIS A 209 6.19 18.34 -0.66
C HIS A 209 4.97 18.35 -1.58
N ARG A 210 5.20 17.88 -2.79
CA ARG A 210 4.17 17.42 -3.73
C ARG A 210 4.31 15.93 -3.90
N THR A 211 3.18 15.25 -4.11
CA THR A 211 3.18 13.79 -4.19
C THR A 211 4.12 13.25 -5.27
N SER A 212 4.21 13.93 -6.41
CA SER A 212 5.13 13.54 -7.49
C SER A 212 6.61 13.57 -7.08
N SER A 213 7.07 14.65 -6.46
CA SER A 213 8.48 14.77 -6.05
C SER A 213 8.79 13.90 -4.84
N CYS A 214 7.83 13.70 -3.93
CA CYS A 214 7.94 12.75 -2.82
C CYS A 214 8.16 11.33 -3.36
N LEU A 215 7.35 10.89 -4.33
CA LEU A 215 7.52 9.58 -4.94
C LEU A 215 8.76 9.48 -5.83
N ASP A 216 9.18 10.55 -6.52
CA ASP A 216 10.44 10.56 -7.27
C ASP A 216 11.64 10.32 -6.33
N ARG A 217 11.70 11.04 -5.21
CA ARG A 217 12.73 10.84 -4.16
C ARG A 217 12.70 9.41 -3.63
N ASP A 218 11.53 8.89 -3.28
CA ASP A 218 11.40 7.57 -2.66
C ASP A 218 11.82 6.44 -3.61
N ILE A 219 11.36 6.48 -4.86
CA ILE A 219 11.74 5.48 -5.88
C ILE A 219 13.23 5.58 -6.20
N ALA A 220 13.80 6.79 -6.29
CA ALA A 220 15.23 6.99 -6.52
C ALA A 220 16.07 6.47 -5.34
N THR A 221 15.65 6.75 -4.11
CA THR A 221 16.29 6.24 -2.89
C THR A 221 16.28 4.71 -2.86
N TYR A 222 15.14 4.10 -3.17
CA TYR A 222 15.01 2.64 -3.26
C TYR A 222 15.97 2.04 -4.30
N LYS A 223 16.06 2.65 -5.49
CA LYS A 223 17.00 2.21 -6.52
C LYS A 223 18.45 2.31 -6.07
N GLN A 224 18.82 3.38 -5.37
CA GLN A 224 20.17 3.53 -4.82
C GLN A 224 20.46 2.46 -3.75
N LEU A 225 19.50 2.17 -2.86
CA LEU A 225 19.63 1.10 -1.88
C LEU A 225 19.77 -0.27 -2.54
N LEU A 226 19.01 -0.54 -3.61
CA LEU A 226 19.17 -1.77 -4.39
C LEU A 226 20.56 -1.86 -5.01
N ASP A 227 21.03 -0.82 -5.67
CA ASP A 227 22.35 -0.80 -6.31
C ASP A 227 23.47 -1.07 -5.30
N LEU A 228 23.42 -0.40 -4.14
CA LEU A 228 24.34 -0.65 -3.04
C LEU A 228 24.26 -2.09 -2.53
N ALA A 229 23.06 -2.65 -2.36
CA ALA A 229 22.88 -4.03 -1.93
C ALA A 229 23.38 -5.06 -2.97
N TYR A 230 23.28 -4.75 -4.26
CA TYR A 230 23.79 -5.61 -5.34
C TYR A 230 25.32 -5.54 -5.46
N ASN A 231 25.90 -4.34 -5.37
CA ASN A 231 27.33 -4.10 -5.58
C ASN A 231 28.17 -4.33 -4.31
N HIS A 232 27.54 -4.23 -3.14
CA HIS A 232 28.12 -4.53 -1.83
C HIS A 232 27.24 -5.55 -1.11
N PRO A 233 27.15 -6.80 -1.64
CA PRO A 233 26.27 -7.81 -1.06
C PRO A 233 26.58 -7.92 0.43
N LEU A 234 25.51 -7.79 1.24
CA LEU A 234 25.53 -8.21 2.63
C LEU A 234 26.11 -9.61 2.61
N GLY A 235 27.36 -9.76 3.04
CA GLY A 235 28.16 -10.95 2.79
C GLY A 235 27.43 -12.22 3.25
N PRO A 236 27.88 -13.43 2.83
CA PRO A 236 27.29 -14.65 3.34
C PRO A 236 27.23 -14.55 4.87
N VAL A 237 26.04 -14.75 5.44
CA VAL A 237 25.81 -14.75 6.89
C VAL A 237 26.90 -15.63 7.49
N ARG A 238 27.94 -15.02 8.06
CA ARG A 238 29.03 -15.76 8.68
C ARG A 238 28.40 -16.39 9.91
N ASN A 239 28.09 -17.67 9.79
CA ASN A 239 27.74 -18.51 10.92
C ASN A 239 28.90 -18.36 11.91
N LYS A 240 28.67 -17.68 13.03
CA LYS A 240 29.72 -17.35 14.01
C LYS A 240 30.20 -18.55 14.83
N ASP A 241 29.80 -19.77 14.48
CA ASP A 241 30.16 -21.00 15.19
C ASP A 241 30.81 -22.06 14.27
N ALA A 242 31.73 -21.64 13.39
CA ALA A 242 32.61 -22.55 12.67
C ALA A 242 34.04 -22.00 12.60
N GLN A 243 34.67 -21.85 13.78
CA GLN A 243 36.12 -22.06 14.02
C GLN A 243 36.42 -21.96 15.51
#